data_AF-A0A7K4IJ15-F1
#
_entry.id   AF-A0A7K4IJ15-F1
#
_cell.length_a   1.000
_cell.length_b   1.000
_cell.length_c   1.000
_cell.angle_alpha   90.00
_cell.angle_beta   90.00
_cell.angle_gamma   90.00
#
_symmetry.space_group_name_H-M   'P 1'
#
loop_
_entity.id
_entity.type
_entity.pdbx_description
1 polymer ?
#
loop_
_entity_poly.entity_id
_entity_poly.type
_entity_poly.pdbx_seq_one_letter_code
_entity_poly.pdbx_strand_id
1 'polypeptide(L)'
;METRKVQQVGFSTLIVSLPRDWAREVGLKRGDIVTFNKEDGALKITPGIEHEKKELVKCTINADLCKEPRLLTRIITANYILGRDTIQVV
;
A
#
# COMPACT_ATOMS: atom_id res chain seq x y z
N MET A 1 6.07 -27.93 2.40
CA MET A 1 6.48 -27.17 1.20
C MET A 1 5.78 -27.80 0.02
N GLU A 2 4.91 -27.07 -0.66
CA GLU A 2 4.15 -27.59 -1.81
C GLU A 2 4.58 -26.82 -3.06
N THR A 3 4.81 -27.53 -4.17
CA THR A 3 5.19 -26.93 -5.45
C THR A 3 4.03 -26.99 -6.42
N ARG A 4 3.86 -25.91 -7.20
CA ARG A 4 2.86 -25.80 -8.26
C ARG A 4 3.54 -25.45 -9.56
N LYS A 5 3.00 -25.97 -10.66
CA LYS A 5 3.43 -25.54 -11.99
C LYS A 5 2.80 -24.20 -12.33
N VAL A 6 3.61 -23.31 -12.91
CA VAL A 6 3.10 -22.14 -13.61
C VAL A 6 2.52 -22.60 -14.94
N GLN A 7 1.32 -22.12 -15.27
CA GLN A 7 0.63 -22.43 -16.51
C GLN A 7 0.46 -21.14 -17.31
N GLN A 8 0.50 -21.23 -18.63
CA GLN A 8 0.23 -20.09 -19.51
C GLN A 8 -1.22 -20.14 -19.99
N VAL A 9 -1.91 -19.01 -19.90
CA VAL A 9 -3.26 -18.82 -20.42
C VAL A 9 -3.22 -17.65 -21.39
N GLY A 10 -3.65 -17.88 -22.63
CA GLY A 10 -3.49 -16.91 -23.71
C GLY A 10 -2.01 -16.67 -24.04
N PHE A 11 -1.71 -15.50 -24.64
CA PHE A 11 -0.35 -15.20 -25.09
C PHE A 11 0.57 -14.69 -23.97
N SER A 12 0.06 -13.88 -23.03
CA SER A 12 0.90 -13.11 -22.09
C SER A 12 0.59 -13.36 -20.62
N THR A 13 -0.40 -14.18 -20.28
CA THR A 13 -0.82 -14.37 -18.89
C THR A 13 -0.31 -15.69 -18.36
N LEU A 14 0.31 -15.65 -17.18
CA LEU A 14 0.70 -16.81 -16.41
C LEU A 14 -0.23 -16.96 -15.20
N ILE A 15 -0.57 -18.21 -14.86
CA ILE A 15 -1.39 -18.54 -13.71
C ILE A 15 -0.71 -19.61 -12.85
N VAL A 16 -0.99 -19.59 -11.56
CA VAL A 16 -0.61 -20.64 -10.61
C VAL A 16 -1.83 -20.96 -9.73
N SER A 17 -2.04 -22.22 -9.38
CA SER A 17 -3.13 -22.60 -8.49
C SER A 17 -2.78 -22.25 -7.04
N LEU A 18 -3.69 -21.54 -6.38
CA LEU A 18 -3.57 -21.24 -4.95
C LEU A 18 -3.79 -22.53 -4.13
N PRO A 19 -3.05 -22.74 -3.03
CA PRO A 19 -3.30 -23.86 -2.12
C PRO A 19 -4.73 -23.79 -1.57
N ARG A 20 -5.46 -24.91 -1.68
CA ARG A 20 -6.89 -24.95 -1.32
C ARG A 20 -7.14 -24.64 0.16
N ASP A 21 -6.29 -25.17 1.03
CA ASP A 21 -6.45 -25.01 2.48
C ASP A 21 -6.19 -23.56 2.89
N TRP A 22 -5.13 -22.95 2.36
CA TRP A 22 -4.86 -21.52 2.55
C TRP A 22 -6.01 -20.65 2.02
N ALA A 23 -6.49 -20.90 0.80
CA ALA A 23 -7.59 -20.13 0.23
C ALA A 23 -8.86 -20.20 1.10
N ARG A 24 -9.13 -21.36 1.73
CA ARG A 24 -10.24 -21.52 2.68
C ARG A 24 -10.01 -20.79 3.99
N GLU A 25 -8.80 -20.89 4.54
CA GLU A 25 -8.39 -20.23 5.79
C GLU A 25 -8.60 -18.72 5.71
N VAL A 26 -8.22 -18.13 4.58
CA VAL A 26 -8.39 -16.69 4.35
C VAL A 26 -9.75 -16.31 3.74
N GLY A 27 -10.65 -17.28 3.54
CA GLY A 27 -12.01 -17.05 3.05
C GLY A 27 -12.14 -16.64 1.58
N LEU A 28 -11.11 -16.86 0.75
CA LEU A 28 -11.10 -16.53 -0.67
C LEU A 28 -12.14 -17.35 -1.45
N LYS A 29 -12.91 -16.66 -2.28
CA LYS A 29 -13.92 -17.20 -3.18
C LYS A 29 -13.61 -16.84 -4.63
N ARG A 30 -14.26 -17.55 -5.55
CA ARG A 30 -14.16 -17.25 -6.97
C ARG A 30 -14.66 -15.82 -7.23
N GLY A 31 -13.82 -15.00 -7.85
CA GLY A 31 -14.14 -13.60 -8.15
C GLY A 31 -13.56 -12.61 -7.15
N ASP A 32 -13.03 -13.07 -6.02
CA ASP A 32 -12.34 -12.20 -5.07
C ASP A 32 -11.04 -11.68 -5.66
N ILE A 33 -10.69 -10.46 -5.24
CA ILE A 33 -9.45 -9.78 -5.64
C ILE A 33 -8.35 -10.14 -4.64
N VAL A 34 -7.14 -10.31 -5.14
CA VAL A 34 -5.92 -10.44 -4.34
C VAL A 34 -4.92 -9.39 -4.77
N THR A 35 -4.13 -8.93 -3.82
CA THR A 35 -3.02 -8.01 -4.06
C THR A 35 -1.71 -8.78 -4.08
N PHE A 36 -0.83 -8.41 -5.02
CA PHE A 36 0.50 -8.97 -5.15
C PHE A 36 1.52 -7.92 -4.74
N ASN A 37 2.38 -8.24 -3.78
CA ASN A 37 3.53 -7.43 -3.41
C ASN A 37 4.81 -8.18 -3.74
N LYS A 38 5.77 -7.48 -4.34
CA LYS A 38 7.10 -8.03 -4.63
C LYS A 38 8.07 -7.54 -3.58
N GLU A 39 8.63 -8.46 -2.80
CA GLU A 39 9.57 -8.17 -1.72
C GLU A 39 10.64 -9.27 -1.68
N ASP A 40 11.92 -8.90 -1.60
CA ASP A 40 13.06 -9.82 -1.49
C ASP A 40 13.10 -10.95 -2.54
N GLY A 41 12.67 -10.67 -3.76
CA GLY A 41 12.62 -11.66 -4.85
C GLY A 41 11.47 -12.67 -4.73
N ALA A 42 10.61 -12.54 -3.71
CA ALA A 42 9.38 -13.28 -3.55
C ALA A 42 8.17 -12.46 -4.03
N LEU A 43 7.10 -13.19 -4.38
CA LEU A 43 5.79 -12.61 -4.65
C LEU A 43 4.85 -12.99 -3.51
N LYS A 44 4.46 -12.00 -2.70
CA LYS A 44 3.53 -12.17 -1.58
C LYS A 44 2.12 -11.90 -2.08
N ILE A 45 1.18 -12.77 -1.70
CA ILE A 45 -0.23 -12.67 -2.07
C ILE A 45 -1.02 -12.35 -0.81
N THR A 46 -1.77 -11.26 -0.83
CA THR A 46 -2.66 -10.85 0.26
C THR A 46 -4.11 -10.83 -0.24
N PRO A 47 -5.08 -11.46 0.45
CA PRO A 47 -6.50 -11.36 0.12
C PRO A 47 -7.03 -9.92 0.21
N GLY A 48 -7.91 -9.55 -0.71
CA GLY A 48 -8.51 -8.23 -0.77
C GLY A 48 -7.68 -7.20 -1.53
N ILE A 49 -8.19 -5.98 -1.56
CA ILE A 49 -7.43 -4.82 -1.98
C ILE A 49 -6.62 -4.43 -0.76
N GLU A 50 -5.32 -4.70 -0.79
CA GLU A 50 -4.41 -4.02 0.09
C GLU A 50 -4.44 -2.58 -0.41
N HIS A 51 -5.36 -1.79 0.16
CA HIS A 51 -5.05 -0.39 0.32
C HIS A 51 -3.75 -0.46 1.08
N GLU A 52 -2.63 -0.25 0.37
CA GLU A 52 -1.43 0.26 1.00
C GLU A 52 -1.97 1.26 2.01
N LYS A 53 -1.92 0.91 3.29
CA LYS A 53 -1.60 1.92 4.27
C LYS A 53 -0.19 2.33 3.86
N LYS A 54 -0.07 3.10 2.76
CA LYS A 54 0.83 4.22 2.73
C LYS A 54 0.49 4.87 4.05
N GLU A 55 1.37 4.69 5.02
CA GLU A 55 1.31 5.50 6.21
C GLU A 55 1.32 6.92 5.66
N LEU A 56 0.13 7.52 5.56
CA LEU A 56 -0.03 8.86 5.04
C LEU A 56 0.94 9.67 5.86
N VAL A 57 1.97 10.24 5.22
CA VAL A 57 3.05 10.91 5.93
C VAL A 57 2.45 12.20 6.46
N LYS A 58 1.86 12.12 7.64
CA LYS A 58 1.12 13.20 8.26
C LYS A 58 2.09 14.11 9.00
N CYS A 59 1.93 15.41 8.87
CA CYS A 59 2.52 16.37 9.80
C CYS A 59 1.43 17.19 10.48
N THR A 60 1.65 17.50 11.75
CA THR A 60 0.84 18.43 12.53
C THR A 60 1.67 19.69 12.79
N ILE A 61 1.14 20.85 12.44
CA ILE A 61 1.76 22.16 12.65
C ILE A 61 0.91 22.90 13.68
N ASN A 62 1.49 23.26 14.81
CA ASN A 62 0.84 24.16 15.77
C ASN A 62 1.03 25.61 15.29
N ALA A 63 -0.06 26.27 14.90
CA ALA A 63 -0.03 27.63 14.38
C ALA A 63 0.36 28.66 15.45
N ASP A 64 0.03 28.41 16.72
CA ASP A 64 0.37 29.31 17.83
C ASP A 64 1.88 29.42 18.04
N LEU A 65 2.66 28.41 17.64
CA LEU A 65 4.13 28.45 17.70
C LEU A 65 4.75 29.29 16.57
N CYS A 66 4.00 29.62 15.52
CA CYS A 66 4.50 30.34 14.36
C CYS A 66 4.46 31.87 14.58
N LYS A 67 5.39 32.39 15.39
CA LYS A 67 5.40 33.82 15.79
C LYS A 67 5.94 34.79 14.73
N GLU A 68 6.77 34.32 13.81
CA GLU A 68 7.35 35.16 12.75
C GLU A 68 6.39 35.34 11.56
N PRO A 69 6.35 36.52 10.93
CA PRO A 69 5.58 36.73 9.71
C PRO A 69 5.93 35.70 8.63
N ARG A 70 4.91 35.07 8.04
CA ARG A 70 5.02 34.05 6.96
C ARG A 70 5.69 32.73 7.37
N LEU A 71 6.02 32.51 8.65
CA LEU A 71 6.62 31.26 9.10
C LEU A 71 5.71 30.05 8.87
N LEU A 72 4.42 30.18 9.18
CA LEU A 72 3.42 29.14 8.90
C LEU A 72 3.38 28.77 7.41
N THR A 73 3.36 29.78 6.53
CA THR A 73 3.41 29.58 5.08
C THR A 73 4.66 28.80 4.68
N ARG A 74 5.83 29.17 5.20
CA ARG A 74 7.10 28.51 4.88
C ARG A 74 7.13 27.05 5.34
N ILE A 75 6.56 26.75 6.52
CA ILE A 75 6.46 25.38 7.05
C ILE A 75 5.50 24.54 6.21
N ILE A 76 4.35 25.08 5.80
CA ILE A 76 3.40 24.38 4.92
C ILE A 76 4.07 24.08 3.57
N THR A 77 4.72 25.06 2.95
CA THR A 77 5.45 24.88 1.68
C THR A 77 6.54 23.81 1.80
N ALA A 78 7.32 23.80 2.89
CA ALA A 78 8.36 22.80 3.11
C ALA A 78 7.78 21.39 3.23
N ASN A 79 6.69 21.21 3.98
CA ASN A 79 6.04 19.89 4.13
C ASN A 79 5.38 19.41 2.83
N TYR A 80 4.89 20.32 1.99
CA TYR A 80 4.43 19.99 0.65
C TYR A 80 5.57 19.50 -0.25
N ILE A 81 6.70 20.21 -0.27
CA ILE A 81 7.89 19.81 -1.05
C ILE A 81 8.44 18.45 -0.60
N LEU A 82 8.36 18.15 0.71
CA LEU A 82 8.76 16.86 1.29
C LEU A 82 7.81 15.70 0.94
N GLY A 83 6.71 15.95 0.23
CA GLY A 83 5.78 14.91 -0.21
C GLY A 83 4.88 14.36 0.90
N ARG A 84 4.58 15.15 1.93
CA ARG A 84 3.66 14.74 2.99
C ARG A 84 2.22 14.67 2.48
N ASP A 85 1.54 13.55 2.72
CA ASP A 85 0.18 13.32 2.25
C ASP A 85 -0.88 14.17 2.99
N THR A 86 -0.59 14.58 4.23
CA THR A 86 -1.53 15.38 5.03
C THR A 86 -0.80 16.39 5.90
N ILE A 87 -1.15 17.66 5.73
CA ILE A 87 -0.66 18.77 6.56
C ILE A 87 -1.83 19.25 7.42
N GLN A 88 -1.83 18.91 8.71
CA GLN A 88 -2.84 19.36 9.66
C GLN A 88 -2.31 20.58 10.42
N VAL A 89 -3.05 21.68 10.37
CA VAL A 89 -2.77 22.87 11.20
C VAL A 89 -3.69 22.83 12.41
N VAL A 90 -3.12 22.98 13.60
CA VAL A 90 -3.83 23.03 14.89
C VAL A 90 -3.53 24.32 15.64
#